data_AF-A0A7J3XXY5-F1
#
_entry.id   AF-A0A7J3XXY5-F1
#
_cell.length_a   1.000
_cell.length_b   1.000
_cell.length_c   1.000
_cell.angle_alpha   90.00
_cell.angle_beta   90.00
_cell.angle_gamma   90.00
#
_symmetry.space_group_name_H-M   'P 1'
#
loop_
_entity.id
_entity.type
_entity.pdbx_description
1 polymer ?
#
loop_
_entity_poly.entity_id
_entity_poly.type
_entity_poly.pdbx_seq_one_letter_code
_entity_poly.pdbx_strand_id
1 'polypeptide(L)'
;MIRARRILVVAMLIAALLAPSIAVSQRFVQPMKLILIYAPGAELTLLNMLNTTTLNSEVVYINPTPPYDYLSHLMKLVDPSLSDLVVYVNETNAFVNGSLVDLTSLVNQSYVNTLWGGNFTVFIGVPGVNPNSTAMSLNPYFNISSNYIPPAIFSLKFNESFWWSILNTSLVVSNTSSGLVVNLTDYNVVEPFDNTTLETPSFAVSVPSGLNISGGVYYLKFKIISSNASHLTLFFPGTLKASGWLNNFYGTFTEPVVLLELYPQNFLRSLPVEALVWAFNQSCRFYSFLVVKATWFTSGGVYLMYYPLFQRLDSLRGFVNETTYKDLVNLTLNNLNDIINDFRVYLGVNSTVIIYNPYTRAGGGSVVGLPVVKPGLYDATSSQAYITELIQQGYNL
;
A
#
# COMPACT_ATOMS: atom_id res chain seq x y z
N MET A 1 30.95 -15.03 16.45
CA MET A 1 31.04 -13.67 15.86
C MET A 1 29.81 -13.21 15.07
N ILE A 2 28.88 -14.08 14.63
CA ILE A 2 27.70 -13.68 13.81
C ILE A 2 26.60 -12.94 14.61
N ARG A 3 26.43 -13.24 15.91
CA ARG A 3 25.44 -12.58 16.79
C ARG A 3 25.70 -11.09 17.04
N ALA A 4 26.96 -10.66 17.13
CA ALA A 4 27.32 -9.27 17.43
C ALA A 4 26.99 -8.29 16.30
N ARG A 5 26.98 -8.75 15.03
CA ARG A 5 26.65 -7.91 13.87
C ARG A 5 25.14 -7.66 13.71
N ARG A 6 24.30 -8.62 14.12
CA ARG A 6 22.83 -8.50 14.11
C ARG A 6 22.34 -7.51 15.17
N ILE A 7 22.92 -7.59 16.37
CA ILE A 7 22.72 -6.62 17.45
C ILE A 7 23.09 -5.21 17.00
N LEU A 8 24.10 -5.05 16.14
CA LEU A 8 24.49 -3.73 15.63
C LEU A 8 23.45 -3.13 14.66
N VAL A 9 22.84 -3.93 13.78
CA VAL A 9 21.81 -3.45 12.83
C VAL A 9 20.52 -3.07 13.56
N VAL A 10 20.11 -3.90 14.52
CA VAL A 10 18.98 -3.60 15.41
C VAL A 10 19.31 -2.40 16.30
N ALA A 11 20.54 -2.28 16.82
CA ALA A 11 20.99 -1.11 17.56
C ALA A 11 21.12 0.14 16.69
N MET A 12 21.40 0.03 15.38
CA MET A 12 21.42 1.14 14.43
C MET A 12 20.01 1.62 14.08
N LEU A 13 19.05 0.69 13.91
CA LEU A 13 17.63 1.01 13.77
C LEU A 13 17.09 1.66 15.05
N ILE A 14 17.40 1.10 16.22
CA ILE A 14 17.04 1.66 17.53
C ILE A 14 17.74 3.02 17.76
N ALA A 15 19.01 3.18 17.38
CA ALA A 15 19.73 4.45 17.54
C ALA A 15 19.27 5.52 16.54
N ALA A 16 18.90 5.17 15.32
CA ALA A 16 18.27 6.07 14.37
C ALA A 16 16.85 6.49 14.82
N LEU A 17 16.14 5.61 15.53
CA LEU A 17 14.84 5.91 16.13
C LEU A 17 14.95 6.70 17.46
N LEU A 18 16.11 6.70 18.13
CA LEU A 18 16.31 7.32 19.45
C LEU A 18 17.27 8.53 19.46
N ALA A 19 17.96 8.87 18.36
CA ALA A 19 18.89 9.99 18.32
C ALA A 19 18.86 10.73 16.95
N PRO A 20 18.76 12.07 16.90
CA PRO A 20 18.58 12.82 15.66
C PRO A 20 19.83 12.96 14.75
N SER A 21 20.92 12.22 14.98
CA SER A 21 22.19 12.52 14.29
C SER A 21 23.23 11.41 14.37
N ILE A 22 23.04 10.31 13.64
CA ILE A 22 24.14 9.36 13.37
C ILE A 22 24.16 8.99 11.89
N ALA A 23 25.12 9.55 11.14
CA ALA A 23 25.50 9.05 9.83
C ALA A 23 26.45 7.86 10.03
N VAL A 24 26.02 6.66 9.65
CA VAL A 24 26.87 5.46 9.72
C VAL A 24 27.41 5.13 8.33
N SER A 25 28.74 5.22 8.16
CA SER A 25 29.43 4.55 7.06
C SER A 25 29.97 3.21 7.57
N GLN A 26 29.51 2.09 7.00
CA GLN A 26 30.14 0.79 7.20
C GLN A 26 30.50 0.16 5.86
N ARG A 27 31.77 -0.22 5.72
CA ARG A 27 32.21 -1.14 4.67
C ARG A 27 31.82 -2.56 5.09
N PHE A 28 30.71 -3.07 4.56
CA PHE A 28 30.33 -4.47 4.72
C PHE A 28 31.32 -5.37 3.96
N VAL A 29 31.99 -6.27 4.68
CA VAL A 29 33.05 -7.18 4.14
C VAL A 29 32.45 -8.41 3.42
N GLN A 30 31.12 -8.50 3.32
CA GLN A 30 30.40 -9.39 2.40
C GLN A 30 29.16 -8.63 1.91
N PRO A 31 28.66 -8.85 0.67
CA PRO A 31 27.50 -8.12 0.15
C PRO A 31 26.21 -8.65 0.78
N MET A 32 26.04 -8.44 2.09
CA MET A 32 24.76 -8.69 2.76
C MET A 32 23.80 -7.55 2.42
N LYS A 33 22.59 -7.92 2.03
CA LYS A 33 21.49 -6.98 1.78
C LYS A 33 20.57 -6.93 2.99
N LEU A 34 20.07 -5.75 3.32
CA LEU A 34 19.06 -5.56 4.35
C LEU A 34 17.71 -5.28 3.69
N ILE A 35 16.69 -6.01 4.09
CA ILE A 35 15.30 -5.80 3.66
C ILE A 35 14.51 -5.45 4.91
N LEU A 36 13.97 -4.23 4.95
CA LEU A 36 13.09 -3.75 6.01
C LEU A 36 11.67 -3.63 5.45
N ILE A 37 10.77 -4.48 5.95
CA ILE A 37 9.35 -4.45 5.59
C ILE A 37 8.59 -3.80 6.74
N TYR A 38 8.10 -2.58 6.52
CA TYR A 38 7.23 -1.86 7.42
C TYR A 38 5.79 -2.36 7.21
N ALA A 39 5.28 -3.16 8.15
CA ALA A 39 4.00 -3.86 8.06
C ALA A 39 3.08 -3.47 9.25
N PRO A 40 2.39 -2.32 9.19
CA PRO A 40 1.53 -1.86 10.27
C PRO A 40 0.36 -2.81 10.49
N GLY A 41 0.05 -3.10 11.76
CA GLY A 41 -1.05 -3.98 12.16
C GLY A 41 -0.73 -5.48 12.07
N ALA A 42 0.49 -5.87 11.69
CA ALA A 42 0.87 -7.28 11.63
C ALA A 42 1.10 -7.89 13.03
N GLU A 43 0.13 -8.66 13.54
CA GLU A 43 0.25 -9.31 14.85
C GLU A 43 1.35 -10.38 14.89
N LEU A 44 2.06 -10.49 16.02
CA LEU A 44 3.13 -11.48 16.22
C LEU A 44 2.63 -12.92 16.05
N THR A 45 1.44 -13.21 16.54
CA THR A 45 0.78 -14.51 16.37
C THR A 45 0.61 -14.87 14.91
N LEU A 46 0.20 -13.91 14.07
CA LEU A 46 0.05 -14.10 12.62
C LEU A 46 1.41 -14.26 11.93
N LEU A 47 2.38 -13.41 12.28
CA LEU A 47 3.73 -13.48 11.71
C LEU A 47 4.49 -14.75 12.13
N ASN A 48 4.18 -15.34 13.30
CA ASN A 48 4.72 -16.63 13.71
C ASN A 48 4.18 -17.80 12.87
N MET A 49 3.08 -17.61 12.13
CA MET A 49 2.59 -18.59 11.15
C MET A 49 3.40 -18.55 9.86
N LEU A 50 4.22 -17.51 9.63
CA LEU A 50 5.22 -17.54 8.57
C LEU A 50 6.22 -18.65 8.88
N ASN A 51 6.62 -19.40 7.86
CA ASN A 51 7.58 -20.49 8.05
C ASN A 51 9.00 -19.93 8.31
N THR A 52 9.27 -19.53 9.55
CA THR A 52 10.50 -18.82 9.95
C THR A 52 11.75 -19.69 9.97
N THR A 53 11.61 -21.02 9.97
CA THR A 53 12.76 -21.95 10.06
C THR A 53 13.62 -22.00 8.80
N THR A 54 13.06 -21.67 7.63
CA THR A 54 13.78 -21.52 6.35
C THR A 54 14.23 -20.07 6.09
N LEU A 55 13.87 -19.16 6.99
CA LEU A 55 14.07 -17.75 6.82
C LEU A 55 15.20 -17.28 7.77
N ASN A 56 16.35 -16.85 7.25
CA ASN A 56 17.30 -16.02 8.02
C ASN A 56 16.70 -14.60 8.24
N SER A 57 15.49 -14.55 8.79
CA SER A 57 14.69 -13.35 9.01
C SER A 57 14.59 -13.10 10.51
N GLU A 58 14.75 -11.85 10.90
CA GLU A 58 14.55 -11.40 12.27
C GLU A 58 13.25 -10.61 12.30
N VAL A 59 12.28 -11.04 13.08
CA VAL A 59 11.06 -10.26 13.27
C VAL A 59 11.28 -9.36 14.47
N VAL A 60 11.40 -8.05 14.22
CA VAL A 60 11.67 -7.06 15.26
C VAL A 60 10.38 -6.30 15.53
N TYR A 61 9.81 -6.53 16.71
CA TYR A 61 8.66 -5.80 17.19
C TYR A 61 9.16 -4.57 17.94
N ILE A 62 8.70 -3.41 17.49
CA ILE A 62 8.82 -2.19 18.27
C ILE A 62 7.38 -1.80 18.58
N ASN A 63 7.04 -1.82 19.87
CA ASN A 63 5.77 -1.32 20.35
C ASN A 63 5.98 0.12 20.85
N PRO A 64 5.96 1.11 19.95
CA PRO A 64 6.14 2.49 20.33
C PRO A 64 5.06 2.91 21.29
N THR A 65 5.49 3.66 22.28
CA THR A 65 4.58 4.32 23.20
C THR A 65 3.96 5.53 22.45
N PRO A 66 2.64 5.73 22.48
CA PRO A 66 1.98 6.91 21.90
C PRO A 66 2.71 8.22 22.29
N PRO A 67 2.74 9.28 21.45
CA PRO A 67 1.77 9.67 20.42
C PRO A 67 2.16 9.45 18.96
N TYR A 68 2.14 8.24 18.41
CA TYR A 68 2.30 8.17 16.96
C TYR A 68 1.42 7.12 16.28
N ASP A 69 0.64 7.59 15.31
CA ASP A 69 0.04 6.75 14.29
C ASP A 69 1.16 6.09 13.45
N TYR A 70 0.79 5.08 12.68
CA TYR A 70 1.77 4.34 11.89
C TYR A 70 2.41 5.20 10.78
N LEU A 71 1.66 6.10 10.14
CA LEU A 71 2.25 7.01 9.16
C LEU A 71 3.28 7.92 9.82
N SER A 72 3.00 8.45 11.01
CA SER A 72 3.96 9.24 11.77
C SER A 72 5.23 8.47 12.08
N HIS A 73 5.14 7.19 12.45
CA HIS A 73 6.34 6.36 12.63
C HIS A 73 7.11 6.14 11.33
N LEU A 74 6.42 5.82 10.25
CA LEU A 74 7.05 5.62 8.95
C LEU A 74 7.70 6.91 8.44
N MET A 75 7.04 8.05 8.63
CA MET A 75 7.55 9.36 8.19
C MET A 75 8.74 9.79 9.05
N LYS A 76 8.72 9.55 10.36
CA LYS A 76 9.87 9.82 11.23
C LYS A 76 11.04 8.87 11.02
N LEU A 77 10.78 7.65 10.55
CA LEU A 77 11.84 6.74 10.12
C LEU A 77 12.65 7.38 8.99
N VAL A 78 11.99 7.98 7.99
CA VAL A 78 12.68 8.62 6.86
C VAL A 78 13.20 10.03 7.18
N ASP A 79 12.47 10.80 7.96
CA ASP A 79 12.83 12.16 8.40
C ASP A 79 12.46 12.37 9.89
N PRO A 80 13.42 12.13 10.81
CA PRO A 80 13.23 12.32 12.25
C PRO A 80 12.98 13.78 12.66
N SER A 81 13.17 14.76 11.78
CA SER A 81 12.97 16.18 12.09
C SER A 81 11.50 16.61 12.02
N LEU A 82 10.62 15.75 11.53
CA LEU A 82 9.19 16.03 11.42
C LEU A 82 8.56 16.28 12.79
N SER A 83 7.81 17.37 12.87
CA SER A 83 7.14 17.80 14.10
C SER A 83 6.04 16.81 14.53
N ASP A 84 5.92 16.63 15.84
CA ASP A 84 4.82 15.89 16.49
C ASP A 84 3.44 16.54 16.28
N LEU A 85 3.40 17.80 15.82
CA LEU A 85 2.15 18.53 15.57
C LEU A 85 1.53 18.25 14.20
N VAL A 86 2.21 17.48 13.34
CA VAL A 86 1.70 17.05 12.03
C VAL A 86 0.70 15.91 12.24
N VAL A 87 -0.51 16.06 11.69
CA VAL A 87 -1.54 15.01 11.75
C VAL A 87 -1.60 14.28 10.42
N TYR A 88 -1.17 13.03 10.38
CA TYR A 88 -1.23 12.23 9.16
C TYR A 88 -2.66 11.74 8.90
N VAL A 89 -3.17 11.98 7.68
CA VAL A 89 -4.57 11.68 7.34
C VAL A 89 -4.67 10.34 6.63
N ASN A 90 -3.83 10.14 5.62
CA ASN A 90 -3.73 8.91 4.84
C ASN A 90 -2.37 8.88 4.12
N GLU A 91 -2.13 7.87 3.30
CA GLU A 91 -0.89 7.66 2.55
C GLU A 91 -0.58 8.77 1.52
N THR A 92 -1.44 9.76 1.34
CA THR A 92 -1.21 10.88 0.39
C THR A 92 -1.12 12.24 1.06
N ASN A 93 -1.74 12.40 2.24
CA ASN A 93 -1.92 13.72 2.84
C ASN A 93 -1.74 13.74 4.37
N ALA A 94 -1.34 14.91 4.87
CA ALA A 94 -1.37 15.26 6.29
C ALA A 94 -1.94 16.68 6.50
N PHE A 95 -2.40 16.97 7.71
CA PHE A 95 -2.76 18.32 8.13
C PHE A 95 -1.57 19.00 8.82
N VAL A 96 -1.22 20.19 8.34
CA VAL A 96 -0.24 21.09 8.94
C VAL A 96 -0.86 22.46 9.08
N ASN A 97 -0.92 22.97 10.32
CA ASN A 97 -1.51 24.27 10.65
C ASN A 97 -2.92 24.48 10.04
N GLY A 98 -3.76 23.44 10.10
CA GLY A 98 -5.13 23.46 9.58
C GLY A 98 -5.29 23.33 8.06
N SER A 99 -4.20 23.13 7.32
CA SER A 99 -4.22 22.92 5.86
C SER A 99 -3.79 21.51 5.49
N LEU A 100 -4.42 20.93 4.46
CA LEU A 100 -4.02 19.63 3.92
C LEU A 100 -2.77 19.80 3.03
N VAL A 101 -1.77 18.96 3.24
CA VAL A 101 -0.47 19.02 2.57
C VAL A 101 -0.05 17.62 2.12
N ASP A 102 0.54 17.50 0.94
CA ASP A 102 1.08 16.25 0.39
C ASP A 102 2.26 15.74 1.25
N LEU A 103 2.28 14.45 1.59
CA LEU A 103 3.31 13.87 2.46
C LEU A 103 4.74 14.05 1.91
N THR A 104 4.93 13.98 0.60
CA THR A 104 6.26 14.15 -0.01
C THR A 104 6.79 15.58 0.12
N SER A 105 5.91 16.57 0.25
CA SER A 105 6.31 17.97 0.45
C SER A 105 6.68 18.29 1.90
N LEU A 106 6.25 17.45 2.86
CA LEU A 106 6.58 17.61 4.28
C LEU A 106 7.96 17.08 4.63
N VAL A 107 8.36 15.98 3.99
CA VAL A 107 9.64 15.31 4.24
C VAL A 107 10.80 16.08 3.60
N ASN A 108 11.89 16.27 4.35
CA ASN A 108 13.13 16.84 3.83
C ASN A 108 13.82 15.85 2.87
N GLN A 109 13.53 15.97 1.58
CA GLN A 109 14.07 15.07 0.55
C GLN A 109 15.61 15.13 0.43
N SER A 110 16.23 16.27 0.75
CA SER A 110 17.70 16.39 0.74
C SER A 110 18.33 15.56 1.87
N TYR A 111 17.70 15.57 3.04
CA TYR A 111 18.09 14.74 4.18
C TYR A 111 17.92 13.25 3.85
N VAL A 112 16.78 12.85 3.29
CA VAL A 112 16.53 11.46 2.87
C VAL A 112 17.64 10.97 1.94
N ASN A 113 17.96 11.73 0.90
CA ASN A 113 19.02 11.38 -0.05
C ASN A 113 20.41 11.26 0.59
N THR A 114 20.70 12.12 1.57
CA THR A 114 22.01 12.17 2.21
C THR A 114 22.18 11.01 3.21
N LEU A 115 21.17 10.76 4.04
CA LEU A 115 21.28 9.75 5.10
C LEU A 115 21.00 8.33 4.64
N TRP A 116 19.98 8.14 3.81
CA TRP A 116 19.68 6.81 3.27
C TRP A 116 20.59 6.47 2.09
N GLY A 117 21.38 7.43 1.61
CA GLY A 117 22.30 7.26 0.48
C GLY A 117 21.52 7.02 -0.80
N GLY A 118 21.26 8.10 -1.55
CA GLY A 118 20.34 8.11 -2.70
C GLY A 118 20.55 7.01 -3.76
N ASN A 119 21.71 6.35 -3.83
CA ASN A 119 21.98 5.23 -4.75
C ASN A 119 22.15 3.87 -4.05
N PHE A 120 21.92 3.80 -2.75
CA PHE A 120 22.13 2.61 -1.92
C PHE A 120 20.82 2.09 -1.31
N THR A 121 19.91 2.97 -0.92
CA THR A 121 18.60 2.57 -0.39
C THR A 121 17.54 2.58 -1.47
N VAL A 122 16.80 1.48 -1.57
CA VAL A 122 15.64 1.35 -2.43
C VAL A 122 14.39 1.56 -1.61
N PHE A 123 13.59 2.57 -1.96
CA PHE A 123 12.33 2.87 -1.29
C PHE A 123 11.17 2.32 -2.10
N ILE A 124 10.37 1.44 -1.51
CA ILE A 124 9.25 0.78 -2.16
C ILE A 124 7.98 1.14 -1.40
N GLY A 125 7.09 1.90 -2.03
CA GLY A 125 5.81 2.26 -1.45
C GLY A 125 5.87 3.30 -0.34
N VAL A 126 6.99 3.97 -0.08
CA VAL A 126 7.10 4.86 1.09
C VAL A 126 6.45 6.22 0.82
N PRO A 127 5.31 6.58 1.45
CA PRO A 127 4.50 7.72 1.07
C PRO A 127 5.21 9.08 1.02
N GLY A 128 6.09 9.36 1.98
CA GLY A 128 6.80 10.64 2.08
C GLY A 128 8.05 10.76 1.22
N VAL A 129 8.44 9.71 0.48
CA VAL A 129 9.65 9.75 -0.36
C VAL A 129 9.28 10.18 -1.77
N ASN A 130 9.86 11.28 -2.24
CA ASN A 130 9.62 11.78 -3.59
C ASN A 130 10.50 11.04 -4.61
N PRO A 131 9.90 10.33 -5.59
CA PRO A 131 10.65 9.54 -6.57
C PRO A 131 11.44 10.39 -7.58
N ASN A 132 11.12 11.68 -7.74
CA ASN A 132 11.86 12.60 -8.60
C ASN A 132 13.18 13.07 -7.98
N SER A 133 13.24 13.15 -6.65
CA SER A 133 14.44 13.60 -5.93
C SER A 133 15.26 12.45 -5.37
N THR A 134 14.62 11.32 -5.04
CA THR A 134 15.29 10.18 -4.40
C THR A 134 15.49 9.07 -5.42
N ALA A 135 16.76 8.80 -5.73
CA ALA A 135 17.11 7.69 -6.60
C ALA A 135 16.69 6.36 -5.95
N MET A 136 16.40 5.38 -6.81
CA MET A 136 15.85 4.07 -6.41
C MET A 136 14.55 4.09 -5.60
N SER A 137 13.64 5.02 -5.91
CA SER A 137 12.32 5.07 -5.29
C SER A 137 11.19 4.72 -6.27
N LEU A 138 10.27 3.88 -5.80
CA LEU A 138 8.95 3.66 -6.39
C LEU A 138 7.91 4.02 -5.32
N ASN A 139 7.20 5.13 -5.49
CA ASN A 139 6.21 5.61 -4.53
C ASN A 139 4.85 5.79 -5.24
N PRO A 140 3.96 4.77 -5.23
CA PRO A 140 2.67 4.86 -5.89
C PRO A 140 1.76 5.93 -5.26
N TYR A 141 2.08 6.44 -4.07
CA TYR A 141 1.32 7.50 -3.41
C TYR A 141 1.67 8.91 -3.91
N PHE A 142 2.73 9.04 -4.70
CA PHE A 142 3.17 10.31 -5.25
C PHE A 142 2.25 10.80 -6.37
N ASN A 143 1.80 12.06 -6.27
CA ASN A 143 0.95 12.73 -7.27
C ASN A 143 -0.32 11.95 -7.64
N ILE A 144 -0.97 11.28 -6.68
CA ILE A 144 -2.18 10.47 -6.93
C ILE A 144 -3.35 11.28 -7.47
N SER A 145 -3.54 12.52 -7.00
CA SER A 145 -4.77 13.30 -7.19
C SER A 145 -5.20 13.48 -8.65
N SER A 146 -4.25 13.53 -9.59
CA SER A 146 -4.53 13.63 -11.03
C SER A 146 -4.09 12.40 -11.82
N ASN A 147 -3.54 11.36 -11.21
CA ASN A 147 -3.00 10.19 -11.91
C ASN A 147 -3.73 8.88 -11.57
N TYR A 148 -4.80 8.96 -10.78
CA TYR A 148 -5.56 7.81 -10.31
C TYR A 148 -6.96 7.75 -10.93
N ILE A 149 -7.28 6.59 -11.50
CA ILE A 149 -8.65 6.23 -11.85
C ILE A 149 -9.22 5.48 -10.64
N PRO A 150 -10.25 6.00 -9.95
CA PRO A 150 -10.81 5.36 -8.77
C PRO A 150 -11.53 4.04 -9.11
N PRO A 151 -11.74 3.16 -8.10
CA PRO A 151 -12.50 1.94 -8.31
C PRO A 151 -13.95 2.28 -8.63
N ALA A 152 -14.59 1.42 -9.42
CA ALA A 152 -15.96 1.64 -9.88
C ALA A 152 -16.72 0.33 -10.06
N ILE A 153 -18.04 0.39 -9.83
CA ILE A 153 -18.99 -0.68 -10.14
C ILE A 153 -19.93 -0.16 -11.21
N PHE A 154 -20.12 -0.96 -12.27
CA PHE A 154 -21.01 -0.64 -13.37
C PHE A 154 -22.12 -1.68 -13.45
N SER A 155 -23.38 -1.24 -13.40
CA SER A 155 -24.52 -2.08 -13.73
C SER A 155 -24.84 -1.91 -15.20
N LEU A 156 -24.55 -2.94 -15.98
CA LEU A 156 -24.60 -2.90 -17.44
C LEU A 156 -25.69 -3.84 -17.97
N LYS A 157 -26.31 -3.46 -19.07
CA LYS A 157 -27.10 -4.37 -19.91
C LYS A 157 -26.24 -4.90 -21.03
N PHE A 158 -26.40 -6.17 -21.38
CA PHE A 158 -25.64 -6.76 -22.49
C PHE A 158 -25.88 -6.00 -23.79
N ASN A 159 -24.80 -5.74 -24.53
CA ASN A 159 -24.79 -5.05 -25.82
C ASN A 159 -25.31 -3.60 -25.80
N GLU A 160 -25.58 -3.02 -24.62
CA GLU A 160 -25.90 -1.60 -24.47
C GLU A 160 -24.66 -0.82 -24.02
N SER A 161 -24.60 0.45 -24.42
CA SER A 161 -23.55 1.37 -24.03
C SER A 161 -23.83 2.00 -22.67
N PHE A 162 -22.82 2.00 -21.80
CA PHE A 162 -22.77 2.80 -20.58
C PHE A 162 -21.66 3.85 -20.69
N TRP A 163 -22.00 5.10 -20.44
CA TRP A 163 -21.03 6.19 -20.50
C TRP A 163 -20.16 6.25 -19.23
N TRP A 164 -18.85 6.00 -19.36
CA TRP A 164 -17.89 6.16 -18.28
C TRP A 164 -17.22 7.53 -18.33
N SER A 165 -17.73 8.45 -17.53
CA SER A 165 -17.31 9.86 -17.54
C SER A 165 -15.84 10.09 -17.22
N ILE A 166 -15.23 9.28 -16.35
CA ILE A 166 -13.82 9.46 -15.94
C ILE A 166 -12.87 9.30 -17.12
N LEU A 167 -13.14 8.33 -17.98
CA LEU A 167 -12.36 8.06 -19.19
C LEU A 167 -12.97 8.68 -20.44
N ASN A 168 -14.11 9.37 -20.32
CA ASN A 168 -14.85 9.95 -21.44
C ASN A 168 -15.01 8.93 -22.59
N THR A 169 -15.47 7.71 -22.26
CA THR A 169 -15.70 6.62 -23.23
C THR A 169 -16.97 5.86 -22.93
N SER A 170 -17.55 5.25 -23.96
CA SER A 170 -18.56 4.20 -23.75
C SER A 170 -17.91 2.87 -23.37
N LEU A 171 -18.53 2.20 -22.40
CA LEU A 171 -18.26 0.86 -21.92
C LEU A 171 -19.40 -0.06 -22.39
N VAL A 172 -19.09 -1.08 -23.17
CA VAL A 172 -20.06 -2.06 -23.66
C VAL A 172 -19.57 -3.46 -23.26
N VAL A 173 -20.45 -4.30 -22.74
CA VAL A 173 -20.15 -5.73 -22.58
C VAL A 173 -21.06 -6.53 -23.49
N SER A 174 -20.45 -7.30 -24.38
CA SER A 174 -21.14 -8.04 -25.43
C SER A 174 -20.98 -9.54 -25.26
N ASN A 175 -22.01 -10.28 -25.66
CA ASN A 175 -21.95 -11.73 -25.73
C ASN A 175 -21.55 -12.16 -27.15
N THR A 176 -20.43 -12.85 -27.27
CA THR A 176 -19.89 -13.35 -28.55
C THR A 176 -19.95 -14.88 -28.58
N SER A 177 -19.71 -15.48 -29.74
CA SER A 177 -19.62 -16.94 -29.87
C SER A 177 -18.51 -17.57 -29.02
N SER A 178 -17.49 -16.79 -28.65
CA SER A 178 -16.35 -17.22 -27.83
C SER A 178 -16.48 -16.88 -26.34
N GLY A 179 -17.54 -16.18 -25.93
CA GLY A 179 -17.73 -15.73 -24.55
C GLY A 179 -18.02 -14.23 -24.44
N LEU A 180 -17.91 -13.70 -23.22
CA LEU A 180 -18.15 -12.28 -22.94
C LEU A 180 -16.91 -11.44 -23.26
N VAL A 181 -17.11 -10.23 -23.79
CA VAL A 181 -16.05 -9.26 -24.06
C VAL A 181 -16.43 -7.89 -23.52
N VAL A 182 -15.47 -7.14 -22.99
CA VAL A 182 -15.62 -5.72 -22.66
C VAL A 182 -15.00 -4.86 -23.77
N ASN A 183 -15.71 -3.81 -24.16
CA ASN A 183 -15.27 -2.85 -25.16
C ASN A 183 -15.24 -1.44 -24.56
N LEU A 184 -14.09 -0.77 -24.67
CA LEU A 184 -13.92 0.66 -24.44
C LEU A 184 -13.84 1.35 -25.80
N THR A 185 -14.99 1.84 -26.27
CA THR A 185 -15.20 2.23 -27.67
C THR A 185 -14.23 3.31 -28.17
N ASP A 186 -14.02 4.38 -27.40
CA ASP A 186 -13.17 5.52 -27.83
C ASP A 186 -11.67 5.21 -27.73
N TYR A 187 -11.33 4.04 -27.16
CA TYR A 187 -9.96 3.55 -27.04
C TYR A 187 -9.64 2.40 -28.00
N ASN A 188 -10.61 1.94 -28.80
CA ASN A 188 -10.47 0.78 -29.69
C ASN A 188 -9.96 -0.48 -28.96
N VAL A 189 -10.38 -0.68 -27.71
CA VAL A 189 -9.99 -1.83 -26.89
C VAL A 189 -11.16 -2.79 -26.78
N VAL A 190 -10.93 -4.06 -27.10
CA VAL A 190 -11.88 -5.16 -26.93
C VAL A 190 -11.16 -6.31 -26.25
N GLU A 191 -11.57 -6.63 -25.04
CA GLU A 191 -10.88 -7.61 -24.19
C GLU A 191 -11.83 -8.71 -23.75
N PRO A 192 -11.47 -9.99 -23.95
CA PRO A 192 -12.30 -11.11 -23.52
C PRO A 192 -12.21 -11.30 -22.01
N PHE A 193 -13.32 -11.74 -21.42
CA PHE A 193 -13.30 -12.31 -20.08
C PHE A 193 -12.89 -13.78 -20.16
N ASP A 194 -12.04 -14.21 -19.24
CA ASP A 194 -11.80 -15.62 -19.01
C ASP A 194 -13.08 -16.28 -18.48
N ASN A 195 -13.47 -17.40 -19.10
CA ASN A 195 -14.75 -18.05 -18.82
C ASN A 195 -14.84 -18.68 -17.42
N THR A 196 -13.70 -18.83 -16.72
CA THR A 196 -13.65 -19.46 -15.39
C THR A 196 -13.58 -18.42 -14.29
N THR A 197 -12.64 -17.49 -14.41
CA THR A 197 -12.36 -16.44 -13.42
C THR A 197 -13.28 -15.22 -13.59
N LEU A 198 -13.86 -15.05 -14.78
CA LEU A 198 -14.67 -13.91 -15.18
C LEU A 198 -13.90 -12.58 -15.08
N GLU A 199 -12.59 -12.65 -15.35
CA GLU A 199 -11.67 -11.52 -15.34
C GLU A 199 -11.15 -11.26 -16.74
N THR A 200 -10.88 -10.01 -17.07
CA THR A 200 -10.07 -9.68 -18.25
C THR A 200 -8.58 -9.95 -17.96
N PRO A 201 -7.73 -10.11 -18.99
CA PRO A 201 -6.31 -9.85 -18.83
C PRO A 201 -6.07 -8.39 -18.37
N SER A 202 -4.83 -8.09 -17.96
CA SER A 202 -4.37 -6.70 -17.85
C SER A 202 -4.16 -6.15 -19.26
N PHE A 203 -4.67 -4.96 -19.54
CA PHE A 203 -4.53 -4.32 -20.86
C PHE A 203 -4.29 -2.82 -20.74
N ALA A 204 -3.57 -2.27 -21.71
CA ALA A 204 -3.17 -0.87 -21.72
C ALA A 204 -4.22 0.01 -22.40
N VAL A 205 -4.49 1.17 -21.81
CA VAL A 205 -5.32 2.24 -22.37
C VAL A 205 -4.50 3.53 -22.42
N SER A 206 -4.42 4.14 -23.60
CA SER A 206 -3.74 5.43 -23.78
C SER A 206 -4.74 6.58 -23.64
N VAL A 207 -4.81 7.15 -22.45
CA VAL A 207 -5.72 8.24 -22.10
C VAL A 207 -5.23 9.57 -22.68
N PRO A 208 -6.06 10.32 -23.42
CA PRO A 208 -5.68 11.61 -23.98
C PRO A 208 -5.54 12.69 -22.89
N SER A 209 -4.88 13.80 -23.24
CA SER A 209 -4.85 14.98 -22.38
C SER A 209 -6.20 15.71 -22.38
N GLY A 210 -6.51 16.45 -21.32
CA GLY A 210 -7.73 17.27 -21.23
C GLY A 210 -8.90 16.64 -20.49
N LEU A 211 -8.73 15.43 -19.94
CA LEU A 211 -9.68 14.84 -18.99
C LEU A 211 -9.38 15.30 -17.55
N ASN A 212 -10.28 14.97 -16.62
CA ASN A 212 -10.08 15.19 -15.19
C ASN A 212 -8.99 14.30 -14.57
N ILE A 213 -8.40 13.40 -15.38
CA ILE A 213 -7.21 12.62 -15.07
C ILE A 213 -6.12 12.96 -16.08
N SER A 214 -4.87 12.80 -15.67
CA SER A 214 -3.70 13.13 -16.48
C SER A 214 -3.60 12.18 -17.67
N GLY A 215 -3.34 12.72 -18.85
CA GLY A 215 -3.11 11.91 -20.05
C GLY A 215 -1.90 10.98 -19.90
N GLY A 216 -1.95 9.81 -20.53
CA GLY A 216 -0.90 8.79 -20.51
C GLY A 216 -1.43 7.37 -20.51
N VAL A 217 -0.54 6.39 -20.31
CA VAL A 217 -0.90 4.97 -20.33
C VAL A 217 -1.38 4.53 -18.95
N TYR A 218 -2.49 3.79 -18.91
CA TYR A 218 -3.05 3.16 -17.73
C TYR A 218 -3.25 1.66 -18.03
N TYR A 219 -3.00 0.80 -17.05
CA TYR A 219 -3.28 -0.63 -17.16
C TYR A 219 -4.56 -0.96 -16.41
N LEU A 220 -5.57 -1.40 -17.16
CA LEU A 220 -6.90 -1.69 -16.67
C LEU A 220 -7.11 -3.20 -16.56
N LYS A 221 -8.02 -3.57 -15.66
CA LYS A 221 -8.49 -4.93 -15.50
C LYS A 221 -9.90 -4.91 -14.92
N PHE A 222 -10.78 -5.77 -15.42
CA PHE A 222 -12.15 -5.85 -14.96
C PHE A 222 -12.51 -7.25 -14.48
N LYS A 223 -13.49 -7.34 -13.58
CA LYS A 223 -14.12 -8.59 -13.15
C LYS A 223 -15.64 -8.49 -13.22
N ILE A 224 -16.29 -9.51 -13.77
CA ILE A 224 -17.74 -9.65 -13.65
C ILE A 224 -18.05 -10.23 -12.28
N ILE A 225 -18.83 -9.50 -11.48
CA ILE A 225 -19.20 -9.87 -10.11
C ILE A 225 -20.53 -10.63 -10.08
N SER A 226 -21.43 -10.29 -10.98
CA SER A 226 -22.69 -11.00 -11.14
C SER A 226 -23.19 -10.82 -12.56
N SER A 227 -23.93 -11.81 -13.06
CA SER A 227 -24.61 -11.73 -14.34
C SER A 227 -25.92 -12.50 -14.29
N ASN A 228 -26.88 -12.06 -15.09
CA ASN A 228 -28.12 -12.78 -15.36
C ASN A 228 -28.38 -12.78 -16.88
N ALA A 229 -29.59 -13.10 -17.34
CA ALA A 229 -29.88 -13.19 -18.76
C ALA A 229 -29.76 -11.86 -19.54
N SER A 230 -29.87 -10.71 -18.88
CA SER A 230 -29.92 -9.39 -19.54
C SER A 230 -28.97 -8.34 -18.95
N HIS A 231 -28.53 -8.52 -17.70
CA HIS A 231 -27.69 -7.56 -16.99
C HIS A 231 -26.47 -8.23 -16.39
N LEU A 232 -25.45 -7.43 -16.12
CA LEU A 232 -24.28 -7.81 -15.33
C LEU A 232 -23.80 -6.65 -14.47
N THR A 233 -23.05 -7.00 -13.44
CA THR A 233 -22.30 -6.07 -12.61
C THR A 233 -20.81 -6.22 -12.90
N LEU A 234 -20.20 -5.18 -13.45
CA LEU A 234 -18.78 -5.12 -13.74
C LEU A 234 -18.06 -4.33 -12.65
N PHE A 235 -16.94 -4.87 -12.17
CA PHE A 235 -16.09 -4.20 -11.20
C PHE A 235 -14.73 -3.84 -11.81
N PHE A 236 -14.32 -2.61 -11.57
CA PHE A 236 -13.00 -2.07 -11.87
C PHE A 236 -12.30 -1.69 -10.56
N PRO A 237 -11.10 -2.22 -10.26
CA PRO A 237 -10.44 -2.01 -8.97
C PRO A 237 -9.72 -0.65 -8.85
N GLY A 238 -9.84 0.21 -9.85
CA GLY A 238 -8.99 1.40 -9.90
C GLY A 238 -7.58 1.08 -10.35
N THR A 239 -6.86 2.09 -10.82
CA THR A 239 -5.47 1.96 -11.25
C THR A 239 -4.80 3.33 -11.32
N LEU A 240 -3.47 3.34 -11.23
CA LEU A 240 -2.66 4.53 -11.48
C LEU A 240 -2.14 4.55 -12.92
N LYS A 241 -1.80 5.76 -13.38
CA LYS A 241 -0.99 5.96 -14.58
C LYS A 241 0.28 5.11 -14.48
N ALA A 242 0.72 4.51 -15.58
CA ALA A 242 1.86 3.61 -15.63
C ALA A 242 3.22 4.24 -15.27
N SER A 243 3.30 5.56 -15.11
CA SER A 243 4.53 6.30 -14.87
C SER A 243 4.31 7.56 -14.03
N GLY A 244 5.40 8.20 -13.61
CA GLY A 244 5.40 9.46 -12.87
C GLY A 244 5.46 9.31 -11.34
N TRP A 245 5.18 8.11 -10.83
CA TRP A 245 5.25 7.75 -9.40
C TRP A 245 6.44 6.83 -9.06
N LEU A 246 7.27 6.53 -10.07
CA LEU A 246 8.49 5.75 -9.98
C LEU A 246 9.61 6.55 -10.63
N ASN A 247 10.84 6.42 -10.11
CA ASN A 247 11.98 7.11 -10.71
C ASN A 247 12.19 6.63 -12.16
N ASN A 248 12.50 7.55 -13.07
CA ASN A 248 12.57 7.32 -14.52
C ASN A 248 13.36 6.07 -14.94
N PHE A 249 14.39 5.66 -14.20
CA PHE A 249 15.17 4.47 -14.56
C PHE A 249 14.36 3.15 -14.48
N TYR A 250 13.27 3.11 -13.71
CA TYR A 250 12.37 1.93 -13.66
C TYR A 250 11.45 1.85 -14.89
N GLY A 251 11.42 2.87 -15.76
CA GLY A 251 10.62 2.88 -16.98
C GLY A 251 9.12 3.03 -16.69
N THR A 252 8.30 2.12 -17.21
CA THR A 252 6.85 2.08 -16.95
C THR A 252 6.47 0.86 -16.14
N PHE A 253 5.37 0.96 -15.38
CA PHE A 253 4.73 -0.14 -14.69
C PHE A 253 3.62 -0.72 -15.58
N THR A 254 3.68 -2.02 -15.85
CA THR A 254 2.86 -2.67 -16.90
C THR A 254 1.73 -3.53 -16.34
N GLU A 255 1.29 -3.23 -15.12
CA GLU A 255 0.26 -3.96 -14.40
C GLU A 255 -0.71 -2.96 -13.73
N PRO A 256 -1.94 -3.36 -13.40
CA PRO A 256 -2.86 -2.51 -12.66
C PRO A 256 -2.31 -2.18 -11.26
N VAL A 257 -2.38 -0.91 -10.87
CA VAL A 257 -1.92 -0.45 -9.55
C VAL A 257 -3.10 -0.34 -8.62
N VAL A 258 -3.38 -1.41 -7.88
CA VAL A 258 -4.54 -1.50 -6.98
C VAL A 258 -4.12 -1.19 -5.53
N LEU A 259 -4.45 0.02 -5.08
CA LEU A 259 -4.18 0.53 -3.74
C LEU A 259 -5.46 0.45 -2.88
N LEU A 260 -5.71 -0.71 -2.28
CA LEU A 260 -6.96 -0.97 -1.55
C LEU A 260 -7.14 -0.04 -0.33
N GLU A 261 -6.05 0.35 0.30
CA GLU A 261 -5.98 1.31 1.41
C GLU A 261 -6.58 2.67 1.06
N LEU A 262 -6.55 3.07 -0.23
CA LEU A 262 -7.13 4.32 -0.70
C LEU A 262 -8.63 4.23 -1.02
N TYR A 263 -9.22 3.04 -0.97
CA TYR A 263 -10.66 2.90 -1.24
C TYR A 263 -11.47 3.63 -0.17
N PRO A 264 -12.47 4.46 -0.57
CA PRO A 264 -13.40 5.07 0.37
C PRO A 264 -14.11 4.00 1.22
N GLN A 265 -14.25 4.24 2.52
CA GLN A 265 -14.83 3.25 3.44
C GLN A 265 -16.29 2.90 3.09
N ASN A 266 -17.07 3.88 2.63
CA ASN A 266 -18.42 3.67 2.13
C ASN A 266 -18.44 2.79 0.87
N PHE A 267 -17.48 2.97 -0.04
CA PHE A 267 -17.33 2.13 -1.22
C PHE A 267 -16.99 0.69 -0.83
N LEU A 268 -16.03 0.47 0.08
CA LEU A 268 -15.73 -0.86 0.60
C LEU A 268 -16.94 -1.58 1.19
N ARG A 269 -17.73 -0.88 2.01
CA ARG A 269 -18.96 -1.45 2.61
C ARG A 269 -20.01 -1.84 1.58
N SER A 270 -20.00 -1.18 0.41
CA SER A 270 -20.94 -1.47 -0.67
C SER A 270 -20.48 -2.60 -1.60
N LEU A 271 -19.21 -3.01 -1.53
CA LEU A 271 -18.69 -4.05 -2.40
C LEU A 271 -19.27 -5.42 -2.00
N PRO A 272 -19.79 -6.19 -2.96
CA PRO A 272 -20.02 -7.62 -2.75
C PRO A 272 -18.75 -8.30 -2.28
N VAL A 273 -18.89 -9.28 -1.38
CA VAL A 273 -17.74 -9.96 -0.75
C VAL A 273 -16.76 -10.51 -1.80
N GLU A 274 -17.25 -11.10 -2.88
CA GLU A 274 -16.40 -11.59 -3.97
C GLU A 274 -15.56 -10.49 -4.62
N ALA A 275 -16.15 -9.31 -4.86
CA ALA A 275 -15.45 -8.16 -5.43
C ALA A 275 -14.36 -7.64 -4.48
N LEU A 276 -14.66 -7.62 -3.18
CA LEU A 276 -13.73 -7.21 -2.13
C LEU A 276 -12.55 -8.18 -2.01
N VAL A 277 -12.81 -9.50 -1.98
CA VAL A 277 -11.75 -10.52 -1.95
C VAL A 277 -10.87 -10.42 -3.20
N TRP A 278 -11.49 -10.22 -4.37
CA TRP A 278 -10.75 -10.05 -5.61
C TRP A 278 -9.90 -8.77 -5.63
N ALA A 279 -10.46 -7.63 -5.20
CA ALA A 279 -9.72 -6.36 -5.08
C ALA A 279 -8.54 -6.49 -4.13
N PHE A 280 -8.74 -7.16 -2.99
CA PHE A 280 -7.69 -7.45 -2.03
C PHE A 280 -6.57 -8.28 -2.66
N ASN A 281 -6.92 -9.33 -3.39
CA ASN A 281 -5.93 -10.14 -4.11
C ASN A 281 -5.19 -9.35 -5.21
N GLN A 282 -5.86 -8.44 -5.93
CA GLN A 282 -5.16 -7.56 -6.88
C GLN A 282 -4.17 -6.63 -6.17
N SER A 283 -4.50 -6.15 -4.96
CA SER A 283 -3.59 -5.33 -4.15
C SER A 283 -2.38 -6.14 -3.67
N CYS A 284 -2.57 -7.38 -3.20
CA CYS A 284 -1.46 -8.31 -2.91
C CYS A 284 -0.52 -8.47 -4.12
N ARG A 285 -1.10 -8.75 -5.30
CA ARG A 285 -0.32 -8.90 -6.54
C ARG A 285 0.46 -7.64 -6.88
N PHE A 286 -0.14 -6.46 -6.71
CA PHE A 286 0.54 -5.19 -6.93
C PHE A 286 1.81 -5.06 -6.05
N TYR A 287 1.73 -5.35 -4.75
CA TYR A 287 2.91 -5.28 -3.87
C TYR A 287 4.00 -6.29 -4.23
N SER A 288 3.65 -7.50 -4.69
CA SER A 288 4.63 -8.44 -5.25
C SER A 288 5.31 -7.86 -6.49
N PHE A 289 4.53 -7.29 -7.43
CA PHE A 289 5.08 -6.69 -8.63
C PHE A 289 5.99 -5.49 -8.34
N LEU A 290 5.70 -4.70 -7.31
CA LEU A 290 6.59 -3.62 -6.87
C LEU A 290 7.97 -4.16 -6.48
N VAL A 291 8.02 -5.27 -5.74
CA VAL A 291 9.28 -5.89 -5.31
C VAL A 291 10.07 -6.38 -6.51
N VAL A 292 9.43 -7.15 -7.41
CA VAL A 292 10.06 -7.63 -8.65
C VAL A 292 10.62 -6.46 -9.46
N LYS A 293 9.83 -5.39 -9.63
CA LYS A 293 10.25 -4.19 -10.35
C LYS A 293 11.43 -3.50 -9.67
N ALA A 294 11.43 -3.41 -8.35
CA ALA A 294 12.50 -2.79 -7.58
C ALA A 294 13.83 -3.58 -7.69
N THR A 295 13.76 -4.90 -7.58
CA THR A 295 14.94 -5.78 -7.56
C THR A 295 15.50 -6.10 -8.95
N TRP A 296 14.70 -6.01 -10.01
CA TRP A 296 15.19 -6.24 -11.37
C TRP A 296 16.15 -5.14 -11.82
N PHE A 297 15.83 -3.87 -11.52
CA PHE A 297 16.56 -2.71 -12.04
C PHE A 297 17.67 -2.22 -11.12
N THR A 298 17.69 -2.64 -9.85
CA THR A 298 18.65 -2.13 -8.86
C THR A 298 19.23 -3.23 -7.99
N SER A 299 20.43 -2.97 -7.48
CA SER A 299 21.07 -3.79 -6.45
C SER A 299 21.44 -2.92 -5.25
N GLY A 300 20.48 -2.13 -4.75
CA GLY A 300 20.67 -1.34 -3.52
C GLY A 300 21.08 -2.24 -2.35
N GLY A 301 21.76 -1.68 -1.34
CA GLY A 301 22.18 -2.45 -0.17
C GLY A 301 21.10 -2.54 0.92
N VAL A 302 20.17 -1.59 0.94
CA VAL A 302 19.02 -1.54 1.84
C VAL A 302 17.75 -1.42 1.00
N TYR A 303 16.71 -2.17 1.36
CA TYR A 303 15.37 -2.05 0.81
C TYR A 303 14.42 -1.69 1.94
N LEU A 304 13.72 -0.56 1.81
CA LEU A 304 12.65 -0.17 2.73
C LEU A 304 11.31 -0.28 2.00
N MET A 305 10.49 -1.23 2.39
CA MET A 305 9.17 -1.48 1.81
C MET A 305 8.07 -1.12 2.80
N TYR A 306 7.11 -0.33 2.37
CA TYR A 306 5.83 -0.13 3.06
C TYR A 306 4.81 -1.16 2.58
N TYR A 307 4.22 -1.91 3.52
CA TYR A 307 3.24 -2.97 3.24
C TYR A 307 1.99 -2.84 4.15
N PRO A 308 1.00 -2.03 3.76
CA PRO A 308 -0.15 -1.67 4.61
C PRO A 308 -1.26 -2.72 4.70
N LEU A 309 -1.15 -3.84 4.00
CA LEU A 309 -2.29 -4.75 3.86
C LEU A 309 -2.75 -5.36 5.19
N PHE A 310 -1.87 -5.56 6.17
CA PHE A 310 -2.28 -6.00 7.51
C PHE A 310 -3.19 -5.00 8.23
N GLN A 311 -2.84 -3.72 8.18
CA GLN A 311 -3.71 -2.67 8.70
C GLN A 311 -5.04 -2.63 7.94
N ARG A 312 -5.00 -2.82 6.61
CA ARG A 312 -6.22 -2.80 5.79
C ARG A 312 -7.14 -3.96 6.13
N LEU A 313 -6.60 -5.19 6.29
CA LEU A 313 -7.36 -6.37 6.74
C LEU A 313 -8.20 -6.06 7.97
N ASP A 314 -7.61 -5.40 8.95
CA ASP A 314 -8.26 -5.12 10.22
C ASP A 314 -9.51 -4.26 10.03
N SER A 315 -9.46 -3.28 9.13
CA SER A 315 -10.62 -2.47 8.76
C SER A 315 -11.72 -3.25 8.04
N LEU A 316 -11.40 -4.40 7.45
CA LEU A 316 -12.34 -5.28 6.75
C LEU A 316 -13.01 -6.30 7.67
N ARG A 317 -12.47 -6.54 8.87
CA ARG A 317 -13.00 -7.53 9.83
C ARG A 317 -14.48 -7.34 10.15
N GLY A 318 -14.94 -6.08 10.20
CA GLY A 318 -16.34 -5.75 10.44
C GLY A 318 -17.26 -5.84 9.21
N PHE A 319 -16.71 -6.11 8.02
CA PHE A 319 -17.44 -6.11 6.75
C PHE A 319 -17.61 -7.51 6.15
N VAL A 320 -16.83 -8.49 6.61
CA VAL A 320 -16.85 -9.86 6.08
C VAL A 320 -17.10 -10.86 7.21
N ASN A 321 -17.58 -12.06 6.86
CA ASN A 321 -17.70 -13.14 7.82
C ASN A 321 -16.33 -13.71 8.23
N GLU A 322 -16.28 -14.47 9.31
CA GLU A 322 -15.04 -15.03 9.87
C GLU A 322 -14.27 -15.92 8.89
N THR A 323 -14.97 -16.69 8.04
CA THR A 323 -14.33 -17.55 7.04
C THR A 323 -13.60 -16.70 6.00
N THR A 324 -14.29 -15.73 5.40
CA THR A 324 -13.69 -14.80 4.44
C THR A 324 -12.56 -14.00 5.07
N TYR A 325 -12.72 -13.56 6.33
CA TYR A 325 -11.65 -12.86 7.03
C TYR A 325 -10.38 -13.71 7.13
N LYS A 326 -10.52 -14.99 7.51
CA LYS A 326 -9.39 -15.94 7.55
C LYS A 326 -8.75 -16.15 6.17
N ASP A 327 -9.55 -16.21 5.12
CA ASP A 327 -9.03 -16.32 3.75
C ASP A 327 -8.19 -15.09 3.37
N LEU A 328 -8.66 -13.88 3.70
CA LEU A 328 -7.90 -12.64 3.48
C LEU A 328 -6.61 -12.59 4.31
N VAL A 329 -6.64 -13.05 5.56
CA VAL A 329 -5.45 -13.20 6.41
C VAL A 329 -4.44 -14.14 5.76
N ASN A 330 -4.88 -15.31 5.29
CA ASN A 330 -4.02 -16.27 4.60
C ASN A 330 -3.44 -15.69 3.31
N LEU A 331 -4.23 -14.98 2.51
CA LEU A 331 -3.76 -14.28 1.31
C LEU A 331 -2.66 -13.27 1.64
N THR A 332 -2.82 -12.50 2.72
CA THR A 332 -1.85 -11.48 3.13
C THR A 332 -0.53 -12.08 3.62
N LEU A 333 -0.60 -13.18 4.37
CA LEU A 333 0.57 -13.91 4.87
C LEU A 333 1.31 -14.63 3.74
N ASN A 334 0.59 -15.29 2.83
CA ASN A 334 1.18 -15.90 1.66
C ASN A 334 1.85 -14.86 0.78
N ASN A 335 1.20 -13.71 0.54
CA ASN A 335 1.79 -12.63 -0.23
C ASN A 335 3.06 -12.05 0.41
N LEU A 336 3.08 -11.85 1.74
CA LEU A 336 4.28 -11.42 2.45
C LEU A 336 5.41 -12.45 2.32
N ASN A 337 5.10 -13.75 2.41
CA ASN A 337 6.06 -14.82 2.21
C ASN A 337 6.63 -14.81 0.78
N ASP A 338 5.77 -14.60 -0.23
CA ASP A 338 6.17 -14.50 -1.63
C ASP A 338 7.08 -13.29 -1.86
N ILE A 339 6.73 -12.12 -1.32
CA ILE A 339 7.57 -10.91 -1.34
C ILE A 339 8.98 -11.19 -0.78
N ILE A 340 9.06 -11.88 0.37
CA ILE A 340 10.33 -12.23 0.99
C ILE A 340 11.14 -13.19 0.11
N ASN A 341 10.47 -14.16 -0.51
CA ASN A 341 11.11 -15.10 -1.42
C ASN A 341 11.59 -14.42 -2.69
N ASP A 342 10.81 -13.52 -3.27
CA ASP A 342 11.18 -12.73 -4.45
C ASP A 342 12.45 -11.92 -4.17
N PHE A 343 12.49 -11.19 -3.05
CA PHE A 343 13.72 -10.48 -2.66
C PHE A 343 14.93 -11.42 -2.62
N ARG A 344 14.80 -12.63 -2.07
CA ARG A 344 15.93 -13.58 -1.98
C ARG A 344 16.35 -14.11 -3.34
N VAL A 345 15.39 -14.48 -4.17
CA VAL A 345 15.63 -15.01 -5.52
C VAL A 345 16.31 -13.95 -6.37
N TYR A 346 15.79 -12.73 -6.40
CA TYR A 346 16.31 -11.67 -7.26
C TYR A 346 17.60 -11.02 -6.74
N LEU A 347 17.80 -10.94 -5.41
CA LEU A 347 19.04 -10.39 -4.87
C LEU A 347 20.21 -11.40 -4.90
N GLY A 348 19.94 -12.70 -4.97
CA GLY A 348 20.95 -13.75 -5.18
C GLY A 348 22.02 -13.86 -4.08
N VAL A 349 21.82 -13.20 -2.94
CA VAL A 349 22.78 -13.14 -1.81
C VAL A 349 22.07 -13.30 -0.48
N ASN A 350 22.85 -13.65 0.55
CA ASN A 350 22.37 -13.69 1.93
C ASN A 350 21.77 -12.32 2.32
N SER A 351 20.45 -12.31 2.46
CA SER A 351 19.68 -11.13 2.81
C SER A 351 19.13 -11.28 4.21
N THR A 352 19.27 -10.24 5.04
CA THR A 352 18.61 -10.17 6.34
C THR A 352 17.27 -9.48 6.13
N VAL A 353 16.19 -10.15 6.49
CA VAL A 353 14.84 -9.55 6.44
C VAL A 353 14.45 -9.16 7.85
N ILE A 354 14.05 -7.91 8.00
CA ILE A 354 13.42 -7.36 9.20
C ILE A 354 11.99 -7.01 8.86
N ILE A 355 11.04 -7.63 9.53
CA ILE A 355 9.65 -7.19 9.50
C ILE A 355 9.45 -6.31 10.72
N TYR A 356 9.13 -5.04 10.46
CA TYR A 356 8.89 -4.02 11.46
C TYR A 356 7.40 -3.72 11.51
N ASN A 357 6.79 -3.96 12.66
CA ASN A 357 5.43 -3.52 12.92
C ASN A 357 5.45 -2.43 14.01
N PRO A 358 5.00 -1.20 13.71
CA PRO A 358 4.90 -0.08 14.65
C PRO A 358 3.80 -0.21 15.71
N TYR A 359 2.88 -1.18 15.69
CA TYR A 359 1.89 -1.35 16.78
C TYR A 359 1.13 -2.67 16.62
N THR A 360 0.69 -3.26 17.72
CA THR A 360 -0.29 -4.36 17.69
C THR A 360 -1.62 -3.89 18.27
N ARG A 361 -2.74 -4.40 17.74
CA ARG A 361 -4.04 -4.31 18.42
C ARG A 361 -4.26 -5.59 19.22
N ALA A 362 -4.81 -5.48 20.42
CA ALA A 362 -5.21 -6.66 21.19
C ALA A 362 -6.57 -7.15 20.69
N GLY A 363 -6.76 -8.48 20.63
CA GLY A 363 -8.02 -9.11 20.24
C GLY A 363 -9.19 -8.56 21.08
N GLY A 364 -10.04 -7.74 20.45
CA GLY A 364 -11.05 -6.92 21.12
C GLY A 364 -11.16 -5.49 20.60
N GLY A 365 -10.38 -5.09 19.59
CA GLY A 365 -10.50 -3.80 18.91
C GLY A 365 -9.83 -2.63 19.63
N SER A 366 -9.33 -2.85 20.85
CA SER A 366 -8.51 -1.88 21.57
C SER A 366 -7.12 -1.83 20.94
N VAL A 367 -6.79 -0.70 20.31
CA VAL A 367 -5.40 -0.27 20.19
C VAL A 367 -4.91 -0.10 21.62
N VAL A 368 -3.79 -0.73 21.99
CA VAL A 368 -3.15 -0.38 23.26
C VAL A 368 -2.51 1.00 23.05
N GLY A 369 -3.29 2.05 23.31
CA GLY A 369 -2.94 3.46 23.22
C GLY A 369 -3.95 4.30 24.00
N LEU A 370 -3.49 5.32 24.72
CA LEU A 370 -4.33 6.16 25.58
C LEU A 370 -5.40 6.91 24.77
N PRO A 371 -6.57 7.24 25.37
CA PRO A 371 -7.60 8.03 24.71
C PRO A 371 -7.12 9.45 24.38
N VAL A 372 -7.43 9.88 23.15
CA VAL A 372 -7.01 11.17 22.56
C VAL A 372 -7.82 12.31 23.18
N VAL A 373 -7.13 13.34 23.69
CA VAL A 373 -7.76 14.59 24.17
C VAL A 373 -7.79 15.61 23.06
N LYS A 374 -6.69 15.69 22.31
CA LYS A 374 -6.47 16.47 21.09
C LYS A 374 -5.42 15.77 20.22
N PRO A 375 -5.33 16.07 18.91
CA PRO A 375 -4.27 15.51 18.06
C PRO A 375 -2.89 15.79 18.67
N GLY A 376 -2.14 14.72 19.01
CA GLY A 376 -0.83 14.80 19.66
C GLY A 376 -0.82 14.92 21.20
N LEU A 377 -1.97 14.94 21.89
CA LEU A 377 -2.07 15.04 23.35
C LEU A 377 -3.04 13.98 23.93
N TYR A 378 -2.56 13.16 24.87
CA TYR A 378 -3.40 12.16 25.57
C TYR A 378 -3.50 12.43 27.06
N ASP A 379 -4.67 12.16 27.63
CA ASP A 379 -4.94 12.28 29.05
C ASP A 379 -4.87 10.89 29.68
N ALA A 380 -3.99 10.76 30.66
CA ALA A 380 -3.85 9.55 31.47
C ALA A 380 -4.89 9.47 32.61
N THR A 381 -5.86 10.39 32.70
CA THR A 381 -6.69 10.59 33.91
C THR A 381 -8.20 10.92 33.73
N SER A 382 -8.78 11.18 32.55
CA SER A 382 -10.17 11.72 32.47
C SER A 382 -11.32 10.71 32.33
N SER A 383 -12.41 11.06 33.04
CA SER A 383 -13.57 10.24 33.37
C SER A 383 -14.62 10.04 32.26
N GLN A 384 -15.40 8.95 32.38
CA GLN A 384 -16.50 8.48 31.53
C GLN A 384 -17.50 9.57 31.01
N ALA A 385 -17.71 10.64 31.77
CA ALA A 385 -18.69 11.68 31.45
C ALA A 385 -18.38 12.45 30.15
N TYR A 386 -17.10 12.65 29.82
CA TYR A 386 -16.68 13.43 28.64
C TYR A 386 -16.74 12.61 27.34
N ILE A 387 -16.55 11.29 27.42
CA ILE A 387 -16.75 10.36 26.29
C ILE A 387 -18.19 10.40 25.80
N THR A 388 -19.16 10.53 26.71
CA THR A 388 -20.59 10.64 26.39
C THR A 388 -20.90 11.92 25.62
N GLU A 389 -20.21 13.03 25.92
CA GLU A 389 -20.41 14.32 25.24
C GLU A 389 -19.91 14.31 23.79
N LEU A 390 -18.77 13.67 23.51
CA LEU A 390 -18.19 13.56 22.16
C LEU A 390 -19.02 12.67 21.22
N ILE A 391 -19.63 11.61 21.75
CA ILE A 391 -20.59 10.77 21.02
C ILE A 391 -21.88 11.56 20.71
N GLN A 392 -22.34 12.39 21.64
CA GLN A 392 -23.49 13.28 21.43
C GLN A 392 -23.23 14.36 20.37
N GLN A 393 -21.96 14.71 20.13
CA GLN A 393 -21.54 15.65 19.08
C GLN A 393 -21.28 15.00 17.71
N GLY A 394 -21.48 13.68 17.58
CA GLY A 394 -21.51 12.99 16.28
C GLY A 394 -20.15 12.47 15.76
N TYR A 395 -19.11 12.44 16.62
CA TYR A 395 -17.83 11.84 16.27
C TYR A 395 -17.87 10.32 16.52
N ASN A 396 -17.47 9.52 15.52
CA ASN A 396 -17.30 8.07 15.69
C ASN A 396 -15.91 7.78 16.25
N LEU A 397 -15.87 7.35 17.52
CA LEU A 397 -14.68 6.87 18.23
C LEU A 397 -14.48 5.37 18.03
#